data_AF-A0A972KXS3-F1
#
_entry.id   AF-A0A972KXS3-F1
#
_cell.length_a   1.000
_cell.length_b   1.000
_cell.length_c   1.000
_cell.angle_alpha   90.00
_cell.angle_beta   90.00
_cell.angle_gamma   90.00
#
_symmetry.space_group_name_H-M   'P 1'
#
loop_
_entity.id
_entity.type
_entity.pdbx_description
1 polymer ?
#
loop_
_entity_poly.entity_id
_entity_poly.type
_entity_poly.pdbx_seq_one_letter_code
_entity_poly.pdbx_strand_id
1 'polypeptide(L)'
;MNKNLSLEAWRLFWVLVAGIIAGLMTSRLWPTIVLALLAYCIWQMNQLFRLDRWIQQGLKRSQTPNAGGLLENIISNIYRLKTSRKRGKKQLALLLGQYRASAEALPDATVILTSTGEIQWFNEAAEILLRLQTPRDLGQRIDNLLRDPKFRKFLRATKRQQELRLTSPLDNEVILSCRLINYGQDKLLLTVRDVSIREQLNRVRREFVSNASHELRTPLTVIRGYLEMMSADNGGEDELRDKIHILLEQTAQMENIINEMLTLSRLESSTLEASEGEALSVAQILRQLVSDAVRSGKAESDQITVTVDDSLCLIGIRAEIMSLCNNLLYNALQHNPAQTPIELQWFRSGSDAPCLAVNDDGEGIEQQHLSRLTERFYRVDSSRSRESGGTGLGLAIVKHIVQRHGGHIDISSTPTVGSSFTCCFATSRAVECVGDEV
;
A
#
# COMPACT_ATOMS: atom_id res chain seq x y z
N MET A 1 46.47 -26.82 44.29
CA MET A 1 47.70 -26.33 44.96
C MET A 1 48.67 -25.88 43.86
N ASN A 2 48.97 -24.58 43.79
CA ASN A 2 49.48 -23.91 42.58
C ASN A 2 50.90 -24.37 42.19
N LYS A 3 51.05 -25.03 41.03
CA LYS A 3 52.35 -25.30 40.35
C LYS A 3 53.25 -24.05 40.22
N ASN A 4 52.65 -22.87 40.32
CA ASN A 4 53.34 -21.59 40.18
C ASN A 4 53.86 -21.05 41.51
N LEU A 5 53.20 -21.39 42.63
CA LEU A 5 53.74 -21.11 43.97
C LEU A 5 54.99 -21.95 44.21
N SER A 6 55.00 -23.20 43.71
CA SER A 6 56.19 -24.04 43.70
C SER A 6 57.31 -23.49 42.81
N LEU A 7 57.02 -22.81 41.69
CA LEU A 7 58.03 -22.19 40.82
C LEU A 7 58.71 -20.98 41.47
N GLU A 8 57.94 -20.10 42.12
CA GLU A 8 58.48 -18.97 42.92
C GLU A 8 59.30 -19.49 44.11
N ALA A 9 58.80 -20.52 44.81
CA ALA A 9 59.52 -21.17 45.90
C ALA A 9 60.83 -21.83 45.42
N TRP A 10 60.84 -22.42 44.22
CA TRP A 10 62.04 -23.03 43.63
C TRP A 10 63.07 -21.98 43.22
N ARG A 11 62.64 -20.82 42.70
CA ARG A 11 63.53 -19.69 42.42
C ARG A 11 64.17 -19.14 43.70
N LEU A 12 63.38 -18.94 44.75
CA LEU A 12 63.88 -18.55 46.08
C LEU A 12 64.86 -19.58 46.65
N PHE A 13 64.55 -20.87 46.50
CA PHE A 13 65.43 -21.97 46.91
C PHE A 13 66.79 -21.91 46.20
N TRP A 14 66.81 -21.75 44.87
CA TRP A 14 68.07 -21.65 44.12
C TRP A 14 68.87 -20.39 44.45
N VAL A 15 68.21 -19.26 44.72
CA VAL A 15 68.89 -18.03 45.18
C VAL A 15 69.54 -18.23 46.54
N LEU A 16 68.86 -18.90 47.48
CA LEU A 16 69.40 -19.24 48.78
C LEU A 16 70.59 -20.22 48.67
N VAL A 17 70.46 -21.27 47.85
CA VAL A 17 71.55 -22.22 47.58
C VAL A 17 72.77 -21.51 46.99
N ALA A 18 72.57 -20.62 46.02
CA ALA A 18 73.66 -19.83 45.44
C ALA A 18 74.33 -18.90 46.48
N GLY A 19 73.54 -18.26 47.36
CA GLY A 19 74.04 -17.43 48.44
C GLY A 19 74.87 -18.20 49.48
N ILE A 20 74.47 -19.43 49.79
CA ILE A 20 75.18 -20.34 50.70
C ILE A 20 76.50 -20.82 50.08
N ILE A 21 76.49 -21.25 48.81
CA ILE A 21 77.70 -21.67 48.08
C ILE A 21 78.72 -20.52 48.02
N ALA A 22 78.28 -19.32 47.67
CA ALA A 22 79.14 -18.14 47.66
C ALA A 22 79.71 -17.83 49.06
N GLY A 23 78.89 -17.97 50.11
CA GLY A 23 79.30 -17.74 51.49
C GLY A 23 80.33 -18.73 52.01
N LEU A 24 80.25 -20.00 51.60
CA LEU A 24 81.23 -21.05 51.88
C LEU A 24 82.59 -20.75 51.23
N MET A 25 82.62 -20.15 50.03
CA MET A 25 83.87 -19.79 49.35
C MET A 25 84.56 -18.57 49.97
N THR A 26 83.81 -17.62 50.54
CA THR A 26 84.35 -16.37 51.11
C THR A 26 84.52 -16.40 52.64
N SER A 27 84.26 -17.53 53.29
CA SER A 27 84.29 -17.69 54.76
C SER A 27 83.39 -16.70 55.53
N ARG A 28 82.35 -16.18 54.87
CA ARG A 28 81.39 -15.19 55.41
C ARG A 28 80.00 -15.52 54.89
N LEU A 29 79.28 -16.36 55.63
CA LEU A 29 77.99 -16.92 55.21
C LEU A 29 76.83 -15.90 55.24
N TRP A 30 76.72 -15.12 56.30
CA TRP A 30 75.59 -14.20 56.48
C TRP A 30 75.53 -13.06 55.45
N PRO A 31 76.63 -12.36 55.12
CA PRO A 31 76.58 -11.24 54.18
C PRO A 31 76.19 -11.65 52.76
N THR A 32 76.64 -12.82 52.29
CA THR A 32 76.35 -13.29 50.92
C THR A 32 74.88 -13.69 50.74
N ILE A 33 74.28 -14.30 51.76
CA ILE A 33 72.85 -14.64 51.75
C ILE A 33 72.00 -13.36 51.73
N VAL A 34 72.33 -12.37 52.55
CA VAL A 34 71.63 -11.08 52.58
C VAL A 34 71.74 -10.37 51.23
N LEU A 35 72.92 -10.37 50.62
CA LEU A 35 73.15 -9.77 49.30
C LEU A 35 72.32 -10.46 48.20
N ALA A 36 72.26 -11.80 48.22
CA ALA A 36 71.49 -12.58 47.25
C ALA A 36 69.97 -12.31 47.38
N LEU A 37 69.46 -12.22 48.61
CA LEU A 37 68.06 -11.86 48.87
C LEU A 37 67.76 -10.42 48.46
N LEU A 38 68.66 -9.47 48.71
CA LEU A 38 68.53 -8.08 48.26
C LEU A 38 68.48 -7.99 46.73
N ALA A 39 69.38 -8.69 46.03
CA ALA A 39 69.38 -8.75 44.57
C ALA A 39 68.07 -9.34 44.03
N TYR A 40 67.53 -10.39 44.67
CA TYR A 40 66.25 -10.97 44.31
C TYR A 40 65.08 -10.00 44.52
N CYS A 41 65.05 -9.27 45.65
CA CYS A 41 64.04 -8.25 45.91
C CYS A 41 64.09 -7.11 44.88
N ILE A 42 65.28 -6.62 44.54
CA ILE A 42 65.46 -5.58 43.51
C ILE A 42 64.98 -6.09 42.14
N TRP A 43 65.30 -7.33 41.79
CA TRP A 43 64.84 -7.95 40.55
C TRP A 43 63.30 -8.06 40.49
N GLN A 44 62.66 -8.51 41.58
CA GLN A 44 61.19 -8.56 41.68
C GLN A 44 60.55 -7.17 41.59
N MET A 45 61.13 -6.16 42.25
CA MET A 45 60.65 -4.77 42.19
C MET A 45 60.69 -4.24 40.75
N ASN A 46 61.77 -4.51 40.02
CA ASN A 46 61.90 -4.14 38.61
C ASN A 46 60.86 -4.83 37.71
N GLN A 47 60.49 -6.08 38.00
CA GLN A 47 59.42 -6.78 37.27
C GLN A 47 58.05 -6.13 37.53
N LEU A 48 57.76 -5.74 38.77
CA LEU A 48 56.54 -5.00 39.12
C LEU A 48 56.46 -3.63 38.41
N PHE A 49 57.56 -2.87 38.39
CA PHE A 49 57.60 -1.60 37.65
C PHE A 49 57.41 -1.76 36.14
N ARG A 50 57.90 -2.86 35.55
CA ARG A 50 57.65 -3.18 34.14
C ARG A 50 56.19 -3.53 33.88
N LEU A 51 55.56 -4.27 34.79
CA LEU A 51 54.13 -4.59 34.72
C LEU A 51 53.27 -3.32 34.82
N ASP A 52 53.56 -2.45 35.80
CA ASP A 52 52.85 -1.19 35.98
C ASP A 52 52.98 -0.28 34.74
N ARG A 53 54.21 -0.09 34.22
CA ARG A 53 54.41 0.63 32.95
C ARG A 53 53.62 0.01 31.79
N TRP A 54 53.56 -1.31 31.70
CA TRP A 54 52.81 -1.99 30.64
C TRP A 54 51.28 -1.78 30.78
N ILE A 55 50.76 -1.76 32.01
CA ILE A 55 49.35 -1.45 32.30
C ILE A 55 49.05 0.00 31.89
N GLN A 56 49.90 0.95 32.29
CA GLN A 56 49.75 2.39 31.97
C GLN A 56 49.85 2.67 30.47
N GLN A 57 50.66 1.92 29.72
CA GLN A 57 50.79 2.05 28.26
C GLN A 57 49.65 1.41 27.45
N GLY A 58 48.58 0.97 28.12
CA GLY A 58 47.35 0.50 27.48
C GLY A 58 47.33 -0.99 27.11
N LEU A 59 48.17 -1.81 27.76
CA LEU A 59 48.17 -3.29 27.63
C LEU A 59 48.38 -3.73 26.17
N LYS A 60 49.43 -3.19 25.53
CA LYS A 60 49.81 -3.52 24.14
C LYS A 60 50.42 -4.94 24.09
N ARG A 61 50.02 -5.74 23.10
CA ARG A 61 50.45 -7.15 22.98
C ARG A 61 51.93 -7.31 22.65
N SER A 62 52.56 -6.31 22.04
CA SER A 62 53.98 -6.31 21.66
C SER A 62 54.95 -6.09 22.82
N GLN A 63 54.46 -5.65 23.99
CA GLN A 63 55.30 -5.26 25.14
C GLN A 63 54.97 -6.09 26.40
N THR A 64 54.38 -7.28 26.23
CA THR A 64 54.02 -8.14 27.37
C THR A 64 55.28 -8.53 28.16
N PRO A 65 55.35 -8.21 29.47
CA PRO A 65 56.47 -8.63 30.29
C PRO A 65 56.56 -10.16 30.31
N ASN A 66 57.74 -10.70 30.00
CA ASN A 66 57.99 -12.14 30.04
C ASN A 66 58.26 -12.55 31.50
N ALA A 67 57.20 -12.61 32.30
CA ALA A 67 57.26 -12.86 33.73
C ALA A 67 56.63 -14.20 34.07
N GLY A 68 57.42 -15.29 34.03
CA GLY A 68 56.91 -16.62 34.35
C GLY A 68 56.47 -16.76 35.80
N GLY A 69 55.42 -17.55 36.07
CA GLY A 69 54.91 -17.85 37.41
C GLY A 69 53.56 -17.17 37.71
N LEU A 70 53.48 -16.42 38.81
CA LEU A 70 52.23 -15.74 39.23
C LEU A 70 51.88 -14.54 38.33
N LEU A 71 52.90 -13.80 37.88
CA LEU A 71 52.73 -12.62 37.01
C LEU A 71 52.13 -12.98 35.64
N GLU A 72 52.47 -14.14 35.07
CA GLU A 72 51.89 -14.65 33.83
C GLU A 72 50.38 -14.88 33.94
N ASN A 73 49.92 -15.43 35.08
CA ASN A 73 48.49 -15.59 35.33
C ASN A 73 47.78 -14.25 35.45
N ILE A 74 48.38 -13.27 36.14
CA ILE A 74 47.84 -11.92 36.26
C ILE A 74 47.73 -11.27 34.88
N ILE A 75 48.78 -11.35 34.06
CA ILE A 75 48.78 -10.86 32.66
C ILE A 75 47.67 -11.54 31.85
N SER A 76 47.54 -12.88 31.94
CA SER A 76 46.53 -13.64 31.21
C SER A 76 45.10 -13.28 31.63
N ASN A 77 44.85 -13.08 32.93
CA ASN A 77 43.55 -12.66 33.47
C ASN A 77 43.19 -11.24 33.03
N ILE A 78 44.15 -10.31 33.06
CA ILE A 78 43.94 -8.95 32.56
C ILE A 78 43.60 -8.98 31.06
N TYR A 79 44.29 -9.83 30.28
CA TYR A 79 44.01 -9.97 28.85
C TYR A 79 42.62 -10.59 28.59
N ARG A 80 42.22 -11.59 29.38
CA ARG A 80 40.86 -12.17 29.34
C ARG A 80 39.79 -11.13 29.66
N LEU A 81 39.98 -10.29 30.68
CA LEU A 81 39.04 -9.22 31.04
C LEU A 81 38.95 -8.14 29.94
N LYS A 82 40.08 -7.71 29.38
CA LYS A 82 40.13 -6.73 28.28
C LYS A 82 39.42 -7.25 27.02
N THR A 83 39.70 -8.51 26.65
CA THR A 83 39.07 -9.13 25.48
C THR A 83 37.58 -9.37 25.69
N SER A 84 37.15 -9.78 26.88
CA SER A 84 35.74 -9.90 27.23
C SER A 84 35.00 -8.56 27.14
N ARG A 85 35.54 -7.48 27.73
CA ARG A 85 34.96 -6.12 27.60
C ARG A 85 34.87 -5.66 26.15
N LYS A 86 35.90 -5.92 25.34
CA LYS A 86 35.90 -5.56 23.91
C LYS A 86 34.83 -6.34 23.14
N ARG A 87 34.66 -7.63 23.42
CA ARG A 87 33.59 -8.47 22.83
C ARG A 87 32.21 -7.96 23.24
N GLY A 88 31.99 -7.70 24.53
CA GLY A 88 30.72 -7.15 25.03
C GLY A 88 30.34 -5.82 24.40
N LYS A 89 31.28 -4.86 24.30
CA LYS A 89 31.04 -3.59 23.60
C LYS A 89 30.68 -3.78 22.12
N LYS A 90 31.38 -4.68 21.41
CA LYS A 90 31.08 -4.98 20.01
C LYS A 90 29.68 -5.60 19.86
N GLN A 91 29.31 -6.52 20.74
CA GLN A 91 28.02 -7.18 20.68
C GLN A 91 26.87 -6.22 20.99
N LEU A 92 27.04 -5.32 21.96
CA LEU A 92 26.08 -4.26 22.22
C LEU A 92 25.94 -3.31 21.03
N ALA A 93 27.05 -2.92 20.40
CA ALA A 93 27.01 -2.08 19.19
C ALA A 93 26.30 -2.77 18.03
N LEU A 94 26.52 -4.09 17.85
CA LEU A 94 25.84 -4.89 16.84
C LEU A 94 24.32 -4.97 17.11
N LEU A 95 23.93 -5.27 18.36
CA LEU A 95 22.52 -5.29 18.77
C LEU A 95 21.84 -3.94 18.54
N LEU A 96 22.47 -2.83 18.97
CA LEU A 96 21.95 -1.48 18.73
C LEU A 96 21.83 -1.16 17.24
N GLY A 97 22.79 -1.60 16.43
CA GLY A 97 22.73 -1.49 14.97
C GLY A 97 21.55 -2.25 14.37
N GLN A 98 21.31 -3.48 14.82
CA GLN A 98 20.16 -4.28 14.38
C GLN A 98 18.82 -3.62 14.76
N TYR A 99 18.69 -3.13 16.00
CA TYR A 99 17.46 -2.42 16.42
C TYR A 99 17.21 -1.16 15.59
N ARG A 100 18.25 -0.39 15.27
CA ARG A 100 18.13 0.79 14.39
C ARG A 100 17.74 0.41 12.98
N ALA A 101 18.41 -0.58 12.39
CA ALA A 101 18.09 -1.07 11.05
C ALA A 101 16.64 -1.57 10.96
N SER A 102 16.13 -2.27 11.99
CA SER A 102 14.73 -2.69 12.05
C SER A 102 13.77 -1.49 12.13
N ALA A 103 14.12 -0.43 12.86
CA ALA A 103 13.30 0.77 12.95
C ALA A 103 13.36 1.63 11.66
N GLU A 104 14.50 1.62 10.97
CA GLU A 104 14.69 2.25 9.65
C GLU A 104 13.86 1.56 8.57
N ALA A 105 13.78 0.22 8.61
CA ALA A 105 13.01 -0.59 7.66
C ALA A 105 11.48 -0.54 7.89
N LEU A 106 10.98 0.14 8.92
CA LEU A 106 9.53 0.28 9.12
C LEU A 106 8.93 1.14 8.00
N PRO A 107 7.85 0.69 7.34
CA PRO A 107 7.23 1.42 6.24
C PRO A 107 6.49 2.68 6.70
N ASP A 108 6.03 2.70 7.96
CA ASP A 108 5.40 3.86 8.56
C ASP A 108 6.46 4.86 9.04
N ALA A 109 6.22 6.14 8.78
CA ALA A 109 7.05 7.21 9.31
C ALA A 109 7.01 7.19 10.84
N THR A 110 8.18 7.03 11.44
CA THR A 110 8.34 6.88 12.89
C THR A 110 9.25 7.98 13.41
N VAL A 111 8.75 8.77 14.36
CA VAL A 111 9.46 9.91 14.95
C VAL A 111 9.44 9.78 16.47
N ILE A 112 10.61 9.76 17.09
CA ILE A 112 10.76 9.81 18.55
C ILE A 112 10.83 11.28 18.98
N LEU A 113 9.93 11.65 19.88
CA LEU A 113 9.79 12.99 20.41
C LEU A 113 10.06 13.02 21.92
N THR A 114 10.50 14.15 22.45
CA THR A 114 10.46 14.44 23.88
C THR A 114 9.01 14.67 24.36
N SER A 115 8.82 14.73 25.68
CA SER A 115 7.55 15.17 26.30
C SER A 115 7.12 16.58 25.87
N THR A 116 8.05 17.44 25.43
CA THR A 116 7.80 18.79 24.88
C THR A 116 7.52 18.80 23.37
N GLY A 117 7.66 17.65 22.70
CA GLY A 117 7.42 17.48 21.27
C GLY A 117 8.64 17.78 20.39
N GLU A 118 9.85 17.77 20.94
CA GLU A 118 11.10 17.97 20.19
C GLU A 118 11.58 16.66 19.56
N ILE A 119 12.04 16.73 18.31
CA ILE A 119 12.46 15.57 17.52
C ILE A 119 13.82 15.06 17.99
N GLN A 120 13.87 13.84 18.52
CA GLN A 120 15.11 13.18 18.91
C GLN A 120 15.68 12.27 17.81
N TRP A 121 14.80 11.64 17.04
CA TRP A 121 15.16 10.69 16.00
C TRP A 121 13.97 10.43 15.08
N PHE A 122 14.22 10.06 13.84
CA PHE A 122 13.20 9.58 12.89
C PHE A 122 13.81 8.60 11.88
N ASN A 123 12.96 7.76 11.27
CA ASN A 123 13.37 6.84 10.20
C ASN A 123 13.27 7.49 8.81
N GLU A 124 13.79 6.77 7.80
CA GLU A 124 13.76 7.17 6.38
C GLU A 124 12.32 7.42 5.87
N ALA A 125 11.34 6.62 6.30
CA ALA A 125 9.94 6.83 5.93
C ALA A 125 9.42 8.22 6.38
N ALA A 126 9.92 8.76 7.51
CA ALA A 126 9.58 10.11 7.95
C ALA A 126 10.28 11.20 7.12
N GLU A 127 11.46 10.93 6.57
CA GLU A 127 12.11 11.82 5.59
C GLU A 127 11.29 11.90 4.31
N ILE A 128 10.63 10.82 3.89
CA ILE A 128 9.80 10.81 2.68
C ILE A 128 8.43 11.44 2.95
N LEU A 129 7.68 10.91 3.94
CA LEU A 129 6.28 11.30 4.19
C LEU A 129 6.13 12.69 4.82
N LEU A 130 7.07 13.10 5.68
CA LEU A 130 7.04 14.38 6.39
C LEU A 130 8.12 15.37 5.91
N ARG A 131 9.00 14.97 4.98
CA ARG A 131 10.16 15.77 4.52
C ARG A 131 11.06 16.27 5.65
N LEU A 132 11.23 15.47 6.69
CA LEU A 132 12.19 15.74 7.75
C LEU A 132 13.62 15.65 7.20
N GLN A 133 14.48 16.57 7.62
CA GLN A 133 15.87 16.66 7.18
C GLN A 133 16.84 16.43 8.33
N THR A 134 17.71 15.44 8.18
CA THR A 134 18.85 15.23 9.07
C THR A 134 20.05 16.06 8.60
N PRO A 135 20.74 16.85 9.46
CA PRO A 135 20.56 17.02 10.91
C PRO A 135 19.70 18.24 11.31
N ARG A 136 19.16 18.99 10.34
CA ARG A 136 18.52 20.30 10.56
C ARG A 136 17.33 20.26 11.52
N ASP A 137 16.49 19.23 11.42
CA ASP A 137 15.22 19.16 12.15
C ASP A 137 15.35 18.45 13.51
N LEU A 138 16.50 17.83 13.78
CA LEU A 138 16.79 17.26 15.10
C LEU A 138 16.82 18.36 16.17
N GLY A 139 16.13 18.13 17.28
CA GLY A 139 15.94 19.08 18.38
C GLY A 139 14.87 20.15 18.15
N GLN A 140 14.30 20.25 16.95
CA GLN A 140 13.18 21.16 16.69
C GLN A 140 11.85 20.55 17.14
N ARG A 141 10.86 21.40 17.43
CA ARG A 141 9.51 20.94 17.77
C ARG A 141 8.72 20.53 16.52
N ILE A 142 8.09 19.36 16.57
CA ILE A 142 7.37 18.78 15.43
C ILE A 142 6.19 19.65 14.96
N ASP A 143 5.57 20.43 15.85
CA ASP A 143 4.48 21.36 15.51
C ASP A 143 4.94 22.63 14.75
N ASN A 144 6.25 22.88 14.62
CA ASN A 144 6.77 23.92 13.73
C ASN A 144 6.70 23.51 12.25
N LEU A 145 6.79 22.20 12.02
CA LEU A 145 6.80 21.57 10.69
C LEU A 145 5.35 21.22 10.30
N LEU A 146 4.63 20.54 11.19
CA LEU A 146 3.21 20.22 11.02
C LEU A 146 2.33 21.32 11.64
N ARG A 147 2.07 22.37 10.87
CA ARG A 147 1.37 23.60 11.31
C ARG A 147 -0.16 23.49 11.37
N ASP A 148 -0.70 22.28 11.52
CA ASP A 148 -2.15 22.08 11.61
C ASP A 148 -2.66 22.34 13.05
N PRO A 149 -3.69 23.18 13.27
CA PRO A 149 -4.25 23.44 14.59
C PRO A 149 -4.75 22.18 15.32
N LYS A 150 -5.28 21.20 14.59
CA LYS A 150 -5.73 19.91 15.14
C LYS A 150 -4.52 19.09 15.62
N PHE A 151 -3.41 19.12 14.89
CA PHE A 151 -2.18 18.45 15.30
C PHE A 151 -1.59 19.03 16.59
N ARG A 152 -1.62 20.36 16.75
CA ARG A 152 -1.18 21.01 18.00
C ARG A 152 -2.02 20.61 19.21
N LYS A 153 -3.34 20.49 19.04
CA LYS A 153 -4.25 19.99 20.08
C LYS A 153 -3.97 18.53 20.40
N PHE A 154 -3.70 17.73 19.38
CA PHE A 154 -3.40 16.31 19.49
C PHE A 154 -2.13 16.02 20.28
N LEU A 155 -1.04 16.76 20.05
CA LEU A 155 0.21 16.61 20.84
C LEU A 155 0.01 16.89 22.33
N ARG A 156 -0.89 17.82 22.68
CA ARG A 156 -1.19 18.21 24.05
C ARG A 156 -2.23 17.31 24.73
N ALA A 157 -2.91 16.45 23.99
CA ALA A 157 -3.98 15.63 24.53
C ALA A 157 -3.45 14.58 25.51
N THR A 158 -4.11 14.44 26.66
CA THR A 158 -3.77 13.44 27.69
C THR A 158 -4.16 12.02 27.25
N LYS A 159 -5.22 11.89 26.43
CA LYS A 159 -5.65 10.60 25.83
C LYS A 159 -4.87 10.31 24.55
N ARG A 160 -3.67 9.74 24.70
CA ARG A 160 -2.70 9.46 23.62
C ARG A 160 -2.92 8.11 22.94
N GLN A 161 -4.17 7.83 22.52
CA GLN A 161 -4.50 6.60 21.77
C GLN A 161 -5.45 6.85 20.59
N GLN A 162 -5.92 8.09 20.40
CA GLN A 162 -6.74 8.43 19.25
C GLN A 162 -5.88 8.63 18.01
N GLU A 163 -6.41 8.21 16.88
CA GLU A 163 -5.82 8.46 15.57
C GLU A 163 -6.26 9.86 15.11
N LEU A 164 -5.30 10.74 14.82
CA LEU A 164 -5.59 12.01 14.18
C LEU A 164 -5.37 11.88 12.69
N ARG A 165 -6.37 12.25 11.89
CA ARG A 165 -6.26 12.34 10.44
C ARG A 165 -6.07 13.78 10.03
N LEU A 166 -5.11 14.02 9.16
CA LEU A 166 -4.78 15.34 8.63
C LEU A 166 -4.32 15.24 7.17
N THR A 167 -4.63 16.25 6.38
CA THR A 167 -4.07 16.39 5.04
C THR A 167 -2.59 16.73 5.16
N SER A 168 -1.75 16.11 4.34
CA SER A 168 -0.33 16.41 4.33
C SER A 168 -0.11 17.89 4.02
N PRO A 169 0.77 18.60 4.74
CA PRO A 169 1.07 19.99 4.43
C PRO A 169 1.86 20.15 3.11
N LEU A 170 2.32 19.04 2.55
CA LEU A 170 3.14 19.00 1.34
C LEU A 170 2.32 18.71 0.08
N ASP A 171 1.21 17.98 0.25
CA ASP A 171 0.35 17.52 -0.83
C ASP A 171 -1.08 17.42 -0.32
N ASN A 172 -2.00 18.14 -0.97
CA ASN A 172 -3.40 18.16 -0.57
C ASN A 172 -4.14 16.85 -0.87
N GLU A 173 -3.57 15.99 -1.72
CA GLU A 173 -4.14 14.68 -2.05
C GLU A 173 -3.76 13.60 -1.05
N VAL A 174 -2.69 13.82 -0.27
CA VAL A 174 -2.20 12.84 0.71
C VAL A 174 -2.88 13.04 2.05
N ILE A 175 -3.52 11.99 2.55
CA ILE A 175 -4.13 11.95 3.88
C ILE A 175 -3.24 11.13 4.82
N LEU A 176 -2.76 11.80 5.85
CA LEU A 176 -1.90 11.22 6.87
C LEU A 176 -2.72 10.82 8.10
N SER A 177 -2.46 9.61 8.57
CA SER A 177 -2.92 9.08 9.85
C SER A 177 -1.80 9.14 10.86
N CYS A 178 -1.97 10.00 11.87
CA CYS A 178 -1.02 10.22 12.94
C CYS A 178 -1.49 9.54 14.23
N ARG A 179 -0.60 8.77 14.85
CA ARG A 179 -0.82 8.15 16.16
C ARG A 179 0.37 8.42 17.06
N LEU A 180 0.08 8.84 18.28
CA LEU A 180 1.06 9.21 19.29
C LEU A 180 0.98 8.22 20.44
N ILE A 181 2.10 7.58 20.78
CA ILE A 181 2.17 6.53 21.81
C ILE A 181 3.26 6.91 22.81
N ASN A 182 3.08 6.58 24.09
CA ASN A 182 4.15 6.77 25.08
C ASN A 182 5.27 5.75 24.85
N TYR A 183 6.53 6.19 24.85
CA TYR A 183 7.69 5.32 24.62
C TYR A 183 8.73 5.53 25.74
N GLY A 184 8.86 4.58 26.65
CA GLY A 184 9.77 4.71 27.80
C GLY A 184 9.38 5.83 28.77
N GLN A 185 10.37 6.37 29.49
CA GLN A 185 10.19 7.50 30.41
C GLN A 185 10.34 8.83 29.65
N ASP A 186 9.32 9.67 29.70
CA ASP A 186 9.27 11.04 29.13
C ASP A 186 9.52 11.20 27.62
N LYS A 187 9.29 10.14 26.84
CA LYS A 187 9.31 10.22 25.37
C LYS A 187 8.00 9.76 24.75
N LEU A 188 7.79 10.25 23.54
CA LEU A 188 6.62 9.98 22.73
C LEU A 188 7.09 9.40 21.40
N LEU A 189 6.33 8.45 20.88
CA LEU A 189 6.52 7.87 19.56
C LEU A 189 5.37 8.35 18.68
N LEU A 190 5.67 9.20 17.72
CA LEU A 190 4.75 9.60 16.67
C LEU A 190 4.92 8.65 15.49
N THR A 191 3.85 7.95 15.14
CA THR A 191 3.75 7.14 13.93
C THR A 191 2.83 7.85 12.95
N VAL A 192 3.27 7.96 11.70
CA VAL A 192 2.53 8.59 10.61
C VAL A 192 2.46 7.63 9.44
N ARG A 193 1.24 7.41 8.94
CA ARG A 193 0.99 6.53 7.80
C ARG A 193 0.21 7.27 6.73
N ASP A 194 0.56 7.05 5.47
CA ASP A 194 -0.29 7.43 4.35
C ASP A 194 -1.51 6.51 4.27
N VAL A 195 -2.70 7.08 4.44
CA VAL A 195 -3.98 6.37 4.38
C VAL A 195 -4.85 6.86 3.23
N SER A 196 -4.27 7.55 2.25
CA SER A 196 -4.98 8.18 1.12
C SER A 196 -5.82 7.19 0.35
N ILE A 197 -5.25 6.05 -0.05
CA ILE A 197 -5.97 4.99 -0.78
C ILE A 197 -7.15 4.47 0.05
N ARG A 198 -6.95 4.21 1.34
CA ARG A 198 -7.99 3.70 2.23
C ARG A 198 -9.12 4.71 2.40
N GLU A 199 -8.80 5.99 2.55
CA GLU A 199 -9.81 7.05 2.64
C GLU A 199 -10.53 7.28 1.32
N GLN A 200 -9.83 7.19 0.19
CA GLN A 200 -10.44 7.26 -1.13
C GLN A 200 -11.46 6.13 -1.33
N LEU A 201 -11.09 4.90 -1.00
CA LEU A 201 -12.01 3.75 -1.05
C LEU A 201 -13.21 3.94 -0.11
N ASN A 202 -12.98 4.45 1.10
CA ASN A 202 -14.07 4.75 2.04
C ASN A 202 -15.00 5.87 1.51
N ARG A 203 -14.45 6.89 0.85
CA ARG A 203 -15.22 7.98 0.25
C ARG A 203 -16.08 7.47 -0.90
N VAL A 204 -15.49 6.76 -1.85
CA VAL A 204 -16.20 6.13 -2.98
C VAL A 204 -17.31 5.20 -2.48
N ARG A 205 -17.04 4.39 -1.44
CA ARG A 205 -18.06 3.53 -0.83
C ARG A 205 -19.24 4.31 -0.24
N ARG A 206 -18.98 5.43 0.44
CA ARG A 206 -20.05 6.29 1.01
C ARG A 206 -20.86 6.98 -0.08
N GLU A 207 -20.18 7.51 -1.10
CA GLU A 207 -20.82 8.12 -2.26
C GLU A 207 -21.71 7.10 -2.99
N PHE A 208 -21.23 5.87 -3.17
CA PHE A 208 -22.02 4.77 -3.73
C PHE A 208 -23.31 4.51 -2.95
N VAL A 209 -23.24 4.37 -1.62
CA VAL A 209 -24.42 4.13 -0.78
C VAL A 209 -25.38 5.32 -0.81
N SER A 210 -24.84 6.54 -0.79
CA SER A 210 -25.65 7.75 -0.87
C SER A 210 -26.39 7.84 -2.20
N ASN A 211 -25.68 7.68 -3.32
CA ASN A 211 -26.24 7.76 -4.67
C ASN A 211 -27.26 6.64 -4.92
N ALA A 212 -26.95 5.41 -4.50
CA ALA A 212 -27.90 4.30 -4.51
C ALA A 212 -29.22 4.63 -3.78
N SER A 213 -29.11 5.24 -2.60
CA SER A 213 -30.27 5.64 -1.81
C SER A 213 -31.09 6.74 -2.50
N HIS A 214 -30.43 7.65 -3.22
CA HIS A 214 -31.11 8.70 -3.98
C HIS A 214 -31.81 8.15 -5.23
N GLU A 215 -31.14 7.30 -6.01
CA GLU A 215 -31.70 6.70 -7.22
C GLU A 215 -32.88 5.76 -6.92
N LEU A 216 -32.91 5.11 -5.76
CA LEU A 216 -34.07 4.30 -5.33
C LEU A 216 -35.21 5.15 -4.74
N ARG A 217 -34.92 6.30 -4.11
CA ARG A 217 -35.95 7.15 -3.49
C ARG A 217 -36.83 7.85 -4.52
N THR A 218 -36.27 8.25 -5.65
CA THR A 218 -36.99 8.93 -6.73
C THR A 218 -38.16 8.10 -7.27
N PRO A 219 -37.96 6.88 -7.82
CA PRO A 219 -39.05 6.05 -8.33
C PRO A 219 -40.03 5.66 -7.21
N LEU A 220 -39.55 5.43 -5.99
CA LEU A 220 -40.43 5.13 -4.86
C LEU A 220 -41.36 6.30 -4.51
N THR A 221 -40.88 7.54 -4.61
CA THR A 221 -41.71 8.74 -4.42
C THR A 221 -42.78 8.86 -5.50
N VAL A 222 -42.43 8.57 -6.76
CA VAL A 222 -43.37 8.57 -7.89
C VAL A 222 -44.44 7.50 -7.69
N ILE A 223 -44.02 6.25 -7.40
CA ILE A 223 -44.93 5.14 -7.10
C ILE A 223 -45.90 5.51 -5.99
N ARG A 224 -45.39 6.08 -4.88
CA ARG A 224 -46.24 6.49 -3.77
C ARG A 224 -47.24 7.58 -4.19
N GLY A 225 -46.80 8.59 -4.94
CA GLY A 225 -47.69 9.66 -5.41
C GLY A 225 -48.81 9.15 -6.32
N TYR A 226 -48.50 8.26 -7.27
CA TYR A 226 -49.50 7.66 -8.14
C TYR A 226 -50.49 6.77 -7.36
N LEU A 227 -50.01 5.97 -6.40
CA LEU A 227 -50.88 5.18 -5.52
C LEU A 227 -51.76 6.08 -4.62
N GLU A 228 -51.23 7.19 -4.11
CA GLU A 228 -52.01 8.19 -3.36
C GLU A 228 -53.12 8.81 -4.24
N MET A 229 -52.80 9.18 -5.50
CA MET A 229 -53.79 9.69 -6.46
C MET A 229 -54.88 8.66 -6.79
N MET A 230 -54.51 7.41 -7.04
CA MET A 230 -55.46 6.32 -7.30
C MET A 230 -56.35 6.02 -6.09
N SER A 231 -55.84 6.23 -4.86
CA SER A 231 -56.63 6.05 -3.64
C SER A 231 -57.62 7.19 -3.39
N ALA A 232 -57.36 8.38 -3.93
CA ALA A 232 -58.16 9.58 -3.72
C ALA A 232 -59.26 9.76 -4.79
N ASP A 233 -59.02 9.34 -6.04
CA ASP A 233 -59.98 9.43 -7.13
C ASP A 233 -59.87 8.26 -8.12
N ASN A 234 -61.00 7.61 -8.40
CA ASN A 234 -61.10 6.55 -9.39
C ASN A 234 -61.48 7.19 -10.73
N GLY A 235 -60.48 7.72 -11.43
CA GLY A 235 -60.63 8.18 -12.82
C GLY A 235 -61.16 7.09 -13.76
N GLY A 236 -61.33 7.43 -15.04
CA GLY A 236 -61.79 6.47 -16.06
C GLY A 236 -60.82 5.28 -16.25
N GLU A 237 -61.30 4.20 -16.89
CA GLU A 237 -60.51 2.97 -17.12
C GLU A 237 -59.20 3.25 -17.88
N ASP A 238 -59.20 4.17 -18.83
CA ASP A 238 -58.00 4.54 -19.61
C ASP A 238 -56.96 5.28 -18.74
N GLU A 239 -57.40 6.21 -17.90
CA GLU A 239 -56.52 6.94 -16.98
C GLU A 239 -55.92 6.01 -15.92
N LEU A 240 -56.67 4.99 -15.50
CA LEU A 240 -56.18 3.95 -14.59
C LEU A 240 -55.11 3.07 -15.25
N ARG A 241 -55.29 2.71 -16.53
CA ARG A 241 -54.30 1.95 -17.30
C ARG A 241 -52.98 2.72 -17.44
N ASP A 242 -53.05 4.01 -17.75
CA ASP A 242 -51.86 4.86 -17.86
C ASP A 242 -51.11 4.96 -16.52
N LYS A 243 -51.84 5.15 -15.41
CA LYS A 243 -51.24 5.16 -14.06
C LYS A 243 -50.57 3.83 -13.71
N ILE A 244 -51.21 2.69 -14.02
CA ILE A 244 -50.63 1.36 -13.81
C ILE A 244 -49.38 1.16 -14.68
N HIS A 245 -49.40 1.63 -15.92
CA HIS A 245 -48.25 1.53 -16.82
C HIS A 245 -47.03 2.26 -16.23
N ILE A 246 -47.22 3.49 -15.75
CA ILE A 246 -46.16 4.27 -15.10
C ILE A 246 -45.63 3.55 -13.85
N LEU A 247 -46.52 2.98 -13.01
CA LEU A 247 -46.10 2.20 -11.83
C LEU A 247 -45.25 0.99 -12.19
N LEU A 248 -45.60 0.27 -13.27
CA LEU A 248 -44.84 -0.87 -13.76
C LEU A 248 -43.47 -0.44 -14.29
N GLU A 249 -43.39 0.67 -15.03
CA GLU A 249 -42.11 1.23 -15.51
C GLU A 249 -41.18 1.61 -14.36
N GLN A 250 -41.70 2.30 -13.35
CA GLN A 250 -40.91 2.69 -12.17
C GLN A 250 -40.44 1.47 -11.37
N THR A 251 -41.26 0.41 -11.29
CA THR A 251 -40.89 -0.85 -10.64
C THR A 251 -39.79 -1.57 -11.41
N ALA A 252 -39.92 -1.69 -12.73
CA ALA A 252 -38.91 -2.28 -13.60
C ALA A 252 -37.58 -1.49 -13.54
N GLN A 253 -37.65 -0.16 -13.46
CA GLN A 253 -36.46 0.67 -13.26
C GLN A 253 -35.75 0.36 -11.94
N MET A 254 -36.49 0.21 -10.84
CA MET A 254 -35.90 -0.17 -9.54
C MET A 254 -35.26 -1.56 -9.59
N GLU A 255 -35.92 -2.54 -10.23
CA GLU A 255 -35.36 -3.88 -10.41
C GLU A 255 -34.04 -3.83 -11.20
N ASN A 256 -33.99 -3.06 -12.29
CA ASN A 256 -32.77 -2.87 -13.07
C ASN A 256 -31.63 -2.26 -12.23
N ILE A 257 -31.91 -1.20 -11.48
CA ILE A 257 -30.91 -0.56 -10.58
C ILE A 257 -30.37 -1.57 -9.57
N ILE A 258 -31.23 -2.38 -8.95
CA ILE A 258 -30.82 -3.40 -7.97
C ILE A 258 -29.95 -4.48 -8.63
N ASN A 259 -30.37 -4.99 -9.79
CA ASN A 259 -29.64 -6.01 -10.53
C ASN A 259 -28.26 -5.49 -10.98
N GLU A 260 -28.17 -4.25 -11.42
CA GLU A 260 -26.92 -3.58 -11.78
C GLU A 260 -25.98 -3.44 -10.58
N MET A 261 -26.50 -3.05 -9.41
CA MET A 261 -25.70 -2.99 -8.17
C MET A 261 -25.17 -4.36 -7.75
N LEU A 262 -26.01 -5.40 -7.80
CA LEU A 262 -25.61 -6.77 -7.46
C LEU A 262 -24.56 -7.29 -8.44
N THR A 263 -24.73 -7.00 -9.73
CA THR A 263 -23.78 -7.35 -10.79
C THR A 263 -22.44 -6.68 -10.55
N LEU A 264 -22.43 -5.37 -10.31
CA LEU A 264 -21.22 -4.60 -10.02
C LEU A 264 -20.49 -5.13 -8.77
N SER A 265 -21.22 -5.42 -7.69
CA SER A 265 -20.67 -6.01 -6.46
C SER A 265 -20.00 -7.38 -6.70
N ARG A 266 -20.59 -8.23 -7.55
CA ARG A 266 -20.01 -9.52 -7.95
C ARG A 266 -18.74 -9.33 -8.80
N LEU A 267 -18.77 -8.40 -9.75
CA LEU A 267 -17.62 -8.09 -10.61
C LEU A 267 -16.44 -7.52 -9.81
N GLU A 268 -16.68 -6.75 -8.74
CA GLU A 268 -15.63 -6.18 -7.89
C GLU A 268 -14.99 -7.18 -6.92
N SER A 269 -15.71 -8.23 -6.55
CA SER A 269 -15.26 -9.21 -5.55
C SER A 269 -14.57 -10.44 -6.14
N SER A 270 -14.56 -10.58 -7.47
CA SER A 270 -14.07 -11.77 -8.15
C SER A 270 -13.08 -11.45 -9.27
N THR A 271 -12.07 -12.31 -9.43
CA THR A 271 -11.08 -12.26 -10.51
C THR A 271 -11.31 -13.46 -11.42
N LEU A 272 -11.19 -13.29 -12.74
CA LEU A 272 -11.24 -14.41 -13.68
C LEU A 272 -9.85 -14.90 -14.03
N GLU A 273 -9.67 -16.22 -14.06
CA GLU A 273 -8.49 -16.80 -14.70
C GLU A 273 -8.57 -16.64 -16.23
N ALA A 274 -7.43 -16.65 -16.92
CA ALA A 274 -7.35 -16.35 -18.35
C ALA A 274 -8.15 -17.34 -19.23
N SER A 275 -8.25 -18.60 -18.81
CA SER A 275 -9.01 -19.66 -19.49
C SER A 275 -10.44 -19.83 -18.97
N GLU A 276 -10.86 -19.02 -18.01
CA GLU A 276 -12.21 -19.12 -17.44
C GLU A 276 -13.22 -18.43 -18.36
N GLY A 277 -14.26 -19.17 -18.74
CA GLY A 277 -15.28 -18.77 -19.70
C GLY A 277 -15.45 -19.77 -20.84
N GLU A 278 -16.32 -19.43 -21.78
CA GLU A 278 -16.51 -20.16 -23.04
C GLU A 278 -16.03 -19.31 -24.21
N ALA A 279 -15.74 -19.94 -25.36
CA ALA A 279 -15.41 -19.21 -26.58
C ALA A 279 -16.69 -18.60 -27.17
N LEU A 280 -16.76 -17.27 -27.22
CA LEU A 280 -17.94 -16.52 -27.63
C LEU A 280 -17.72 -15.84 -28.96
N SER A 281 -18.65 -16.04 -29.90
CA SER A 281 -18.75 -15.20 -31.09
C SER A 281 -19.39 -13.87 -30.74
N VAL A 282 -18.55 -12.85 -30.53
CA VAL A 282 -19.02 -11.47 -30.27
C VAL A 282 -19.78 -10.93 -31.49
N ALA A 283 -19.40 -11.35 -32.70
CA ALA A 283 -20.12 -11.04 -33.93
C ALA A 283 -21.59 -11.47 -33.88
N GLN A 284 -21.88 -12.71 -33.46
CA GLN A 284 -23.25 -13.21 -33.30
C GLN A 284 -24.02 -12.45 -32.22
N ILE A 285 -23.37 -12.16 -31.08
CA ILE A 285 -23.96 -11.39 -29.98
C ILE A 285 -24.39 -10.00 -30.46
N LEU A 286 -23.52 -9.28 -31.18
CA LEU A 286 -23.84 -7.95 -31.70
C LEU A 286 -25.00 -7.99 -32.69
N ARG A 287 -24.99 -8.93 -33.64
CA ARG A 287 -26.08 -9.11 -34.61
C ARG A 287 -27.42 -9.40 -33.91
N GLN A 288 -27.41 -10.26 -32.90
CA GLN A 288 -28.61 -10.57 -32.11
C GLN A 288 -29.13 -9.32 -31.40
N LEU A 289 -28.27 -8.56 -30.73
CA LEU A 289 -28.65 -7.33 -30.02
C LEU A 289 -29.21 -6.27 -30.96
N VAL A 290 -28.61 -6.09 -32.14
CA VAL A 290 -29.13 -5.17 -33.15
C VAL A 290 -30.50 -5.62 -33.66
N SER A 291 -30.67 -6.90 -33.96
CA SER A 291 -31.98 -7.45 -34.35
C SER A 291 -33.05 -7.23 -33.27
N ASP A 292 -32.69 -7.37 -32.00
CA ASP A 292 -33.60 -7.13 -30.87
C ASP A 292 -33.96 -5.65 -30.73
N ALA A 293 -33.00 -4.75 -30.92
CA ALA A 293 -33.22 -3.30 -30.88
C ALA A 293 -34.16 -2.83 -32.01
N VAL A 294 -33.98 -3.35 -33.22
CA VAL A 294 -34.85 -3.03 -34.37
C VAL A 294 -36.26 -3.59 -34.16
N ARG A 295 -36.39 -4.86 -33.72
CA ARG A 295 -37.70 -5.49 -33.48
C ARG A 295 -38.51 -4.82 -32.36
N SER A 296 -37.82 -4.29 -31.35
CA SER A 296 -38.46 -3.56 -30.24
C SER A 296 -38.80 -2.11 -30.59
N GLY A 297 -38.47 -1.64 -31.80
CA GLY A 297 -38.72 -0.27 -32.24
C GLY A 297 -37.81 0.77 -31.57
N LYS A 298 -36.72 0.34 -30.93
CA LYS A 298 -35.74 1.22 -30.27
C LYS A 298 -34.73 1.81 -31.25
N ALA A 299 -34.59 1.22 -32.43
CA ALA A 299 -33.70 1.66 -33.49
C ALA A 299 -34.37 1.46 -34.86
N GLU A 300 -34.08 2.34 -35.81
CA GLU A 300 -34.44 2.10 -37.21
C GLU A 300 -33.44 1.12 -37.86
N SER A 301 -33.87 0.35 -38.86
CA SER A 301 -33.04 -0.68 -39.49
C SER A 301 -31.75 -0.14 -40.12
N ASP A 302 -31.76 1.11 -40.57
CA ASP A 302 -30.63 1.76 -41.24
C ASP A 302 -29.77 2.60 -40.29
N GLN A 303 -30.12 2.63 -38.99
CA GLN A 303 -29.43 3.44 -37.99
C GLN A 303 -28.14 2.79 -37.49
N ILE A 304 -28.06 1.45 -37.49
CA ILE A 304 -26.93 0.71 -36.88
C ILE A 304 -26.16 -0.06 -37.95
N THR A 305 -24.88 0.28 -38.12
CA THR A 305 -23.94 -0.46 -38.98
C THR A 305 -23.07 -1.39 -38.14
N VAL A 306 -22.93 -2.65 -38.57
CA VAL A 306 -22.17 -3.68 -37.83
C VAL A 306 -21.01 -4.19 -38.70
N THR A 307 -19.78 -3.88 -38.29
CA THR A 307 -18.54 -4.31 -38.95
C THR A 307 -17.78 -5.26 -38.04
N VAL A 308 -17.86 -6.56 -38.29
CA VAL A 308 -17.34 -7.58 -37.35
C VAL A 308 -16.42 -8.57 -38.05
N ASP A 309 -15.34 -8.96 -37.36
CA ASP A 309 -14.51 -10.11 -37.71
C ASP A 309 -15.19 -11.40 -37.22
N ASP A 310 -15.84 -12.13 -38.13
CA ASP A 310 -16.51 -13.41 -37.84
C ASP A 310 -15.55 -14.52 -37.42
N SER A 311 -14.25 -14.40 -37.73
CA SER A 311 -13.24 -15.38 -37.35
C SER A 311 -12.74 -15.20 -35.92
N LEU A 312 -13.06 -14.08 -35.27
CA LEU A 312 -12.55 -13.71 -33.96
C LEU A 312 -13.56 -14.03 -32.84
N CYS A 313 -13.18 -14.97 -31.98
CA CYS A 313 -13.91 -15.35 -30.77
C CYS A 313 -13.19 -14.85 -29.50
N LEU A 314 -13.98 -14.59 -28.45
CA LEU A 314 -13.48 -14.14 -27.15
C LEU A 314 -13.76 -15.19 -26.08
N ILE A 315 -12.73 -15.62 -25.33
CA ILE A 315 -12.92 -16.44 -24.13
C ILE A 315 -13.45 -15.55 -22.99
N GLY A 316 -14.70 -15.76 -22.58
CA GLY A 316 -15.32 -14.99 -21.51
C GLY A 316 -16.63 -15.57 -20.99
N ILE A 317 -17.24 -14.86 -20.03
CA ILE A 317 -18.55 -15.25 -19.48
C ILE A 317 -19.64 -14.66 -20.36
N ARG A 318 -20.48 -15.50 -20.97
CA ARG A 318 -21.54 -15.09 -21.91
C ARG A 318 -22.42 -13.97 -21.37
N ALA A 319 -22.93 -14.13 -20.14
CA ALA A 319 -23.81 -13.14 -19.52
C ALA A 319 -23.13 -11.78 -19.32
N GLU A 320 -21.83 -11.77 -19.02
CA GLU A 320 -21.05 -10.54 -18.83
C GLU A 320 -20.78 -9.86 -20.17
N ILE A 321 -20.34 -10.61 -21.20
CA ILE A 321 -20.09 -10.04 -22.53
C ILE A 321 -21.39 -9.54 -23.18
N MET A 322 -22.51 -10.26 -23.03
CA MET A 322 -23.83 -9.80 -23.45
C MET A 322 -24.21 -8.49 -22.75
N SER A 323 -24.02 -8.41 -21.42
CA SER A 323 -24.31 -7.21 -20.64
C SER A 323 -23.44 -6.02 -21.09
N LEU A 324 -22.15 -6.25 -21.33
CA LEU A 324 -21.23 -5.24 -21.85
C LEU A 324 -21.71 -4.67 -23.18
N CYS A 325 -22.01 -5.55 -24.15
CA CYS A 325 -22.47 -5.14 -25.48
C CYS A 325 -23.80 -4.38 -25.40
N ASN A 326 -24.74 -4.87 -24.58
CA ASN A 326 -26.03 -4.23 -24.39
C ASN A 326 -25.92 -2.86 -23.72
N ASN A 327 -25.02 -2.69 -22.74
CA ASN A 327 -24.79 -1.40 -22.09
C ASN A 327 -24.19 -0.35 -23.05
N LEU A 328 -23.23 -0.76 -23.90
CA LEU A 328 -22.65 0.14 -24.89
C LEU A 328 -23.67 0.53 -25.96
N LEU A 329 -24.42 -0.44 -26.49
CA LEU A 329 -25.47 -0.18 -27.49
C LEU A 329 -26.60 0.69 -26.92
N TYR A 330 -27.05 0.42 -25.69
CA TYR A 330 -28.08 1.22 -25.03
C TYR A 330 -27.61 2.67 -24.84
N ASN A 331 -26.37 2.89 -24.40
CA ASN A 331 -25.83 4.25 -24.28
C ASN A 331 -25.78 4.97 -25.63
N ALA A 332 -25.35 4.28 -26.70
CA ALA A 332 -25.34 4.86 -28.05
C ALA A 332 -26.76 5.23 -28.50
N LEU A 333 -27.74 4.34 -28.35
CA LEU A 333 -29.13 4.62 -28.73
C LEU A 333 -29.77 5.75 -27.90
N GLN A 334 -29.40 5.86 -26.62
CA GLN A 334 -29.99 6.82 -25.70
C GLN A 334 -29.45 8.26 -25.89
N HIS A 335 -28.19 8.38 -26.30
CA HIS A 335 -27.47 9.66 -26.41
C HIS A 335 -27.22 10.13 -27.84
N ASN A 336 -27.50 9.29 -28.83
CA ASN A 336 -27.44 9.67 -30.23
C ASN A 336 -28.81 10.22 -30.67
N PRO A 337 -28.88 11.38 -31.37
CA PRO A 337 -30.12 11.88 -31.93
C PRO A 337 -30.87 10.85 -32.79
N ALA A 338 -32.16 11.07 -33.02
CA ALA A 338 -32.90 10.23 -33.94
C ALA A 338 -32.26 10.33 -35.35
N GLN A 339 -32.11 9.18 -36.02
CA GLN A 339 -31.60 9.05 -37.40
C GLN A 339 -30.11 9.34 -37.62
N THR A 340 -29.30 9.48 -36.56
CA THR A 340 -27.84 9.51 -36.70
C THR A 340 -27.25 8.09 -36.62
N PRO A 341 -26.20 7.80 -37.41
CA PRO A 341 -25.64 6.46 -37.50
C PRO A 341 -24.92 6.08 -36.20
N ILE A 342 -24.99 4.79 -35.87
CA ILE A 342 -24.22 4.11 -34.83
C ILE A 342 -23.40 3.02 -35.52
N GLU A 343 -22.10 2.99 -35.27
CA GLU A 343 -21.21 1.96 -35.81
C GLU A 343 -20.73 1.03 -34.69
N LEU A 344 -20.97 -0.28 -34.84
CA LEU A 344 -20.46 -1.32 -33.96
C LEU A 344 -19.33 -2.05 -34.69
N GLN A 345 -18.13 -2.08 -34.09
CA GLN A 345 -16.96 -2.72 -34.68
C GLN A 345 -16.40 -3.81 -33.76
N TRP A 346 -16.12 -5.00 -34.30
CA TRP A 346 -15.38 -6.07 -33.62
C TRP A 346 -14.17 -6.47 -34.45
N PHE A 347 -12.97 -6.21 -33.94
CA PHE A 347 -11.73 -6.34 -34.72
C PHE A 347 -10.51 -6.70 -33.87
N ARG A 348 -9.45 -7.17 -34.52
CA ARG A 348 -8.10 -7.30 -33.92
C ARG A 348 -7.34 -5.99 -34.07
N SER A 349 -6.88 -5.42 -32.96
CA SER A 349 -5.98 -4.27 -32.98
C SER A 349 -4.59 -4.66 -33.49
N GLY A 350 -3.74 -3.67 -33.82
CA GLY A 350 -2.37 -3.91 -34.30
C GLY A 350 -1.47 -4.66 -33.31
N SER A 351 -1.88 -4.78 -32.04
CA SER A 351 -1.27 -5.59 -30.99
C SER A 351 -1.84 -7.01 -30.88
N ASP A 352 -2.68 -7.44 -31.84
CA ASP A 352 -3.45 -8.68 -31.83
C ASP A 352 -4.47 -8.80 -30.67
N ALA A 353 -4.74 -7.68 -29.97
CA ALA A 353 -5.77 -7.62 -28.93
C ALA A 353 -7.17 -7.55 -29.59
N PRO A 354 -8.14 -8.35 -29.13
CA PRO A 354 -9.51 -8.27 -29.63
C PRO A 354 -10.20 -7.05 -29.01
N CYS A 355 -10.82 -6.20 -29.85
CA CYS A 355 -11.43 -4.95 -29.43
C CYS A 355 -12.85 -4.80 -29.98
N LEU A 356 -13.76 -4.33 -29.11
CA LEU A 356 -15.11 -3.90 -29.43
C LEU A 356 -15.17 -2.38 -29.40
N ALA A 357 -15.52 -1.73 -30.50
CA ALA A 357 -15.77 -0.29 -30.54
C ALA A 357 -17.23 0.01 -30.84
N VAL A 358 -17.77 1.02 -30.17
CA VAL A 358 -19.07 1.62 -30.46
C VAL A 358 -18.85 3.09 -30.73
N ASN A 359 -19.12 3.52 -31.96
CA ASN A 359 -19.01 4.89 -32.40
C ASN A 359 -20.42 5.47 -32.60
N ASP A 360 -20.67 6.63 -32.01
CA ASP A 360 -21.88 7.41 -32.18
C ASP A 360 -21.53 8.83 -32.64
N ASP A 361 -22.37 9.40 -33.50
CA ASP A 361 -22.29 10.80 -33.95
C ASP A 361 -23.18 11.73 -33.11
N GLY A 362 -23.26 11.45 -31.80
CA GLY A 362 -24.12 12.17 -30.86
C GLY A 362 -23.63 13.57 -30.49
N GLU A 363 -24.19 14.14 -29.41
CA GLU A 363 -23.81 15.48 -28.91
C GLU A 363 -22.34 15.58 -28.48
N GLY A 364 -21.66 14.45 -28.31
CA GLY A 364 -20.29 14.37 -27.79
C GLY A 364 -20.21 14.74 -26.31
N ILE A 365 -19.01 14.58 -25.73
CA ILE A 365 -18.77 14.72 -24.30
C ILE A 365 -17.56 15.62 -24.07
N GLU A 366 -17.68 16.60 -23.17
CA GLU A 366 -16.56 17.47 -22.82
C GLU A 366 -15.41 16.70 -22.15
N GLN A 367 -14.17 17.12 -22.44
CA GLN A 367 -12.96 16.44 -22.00
C GLN A 367 -12.86 16.28 -20.47
N GLN A 368 -13.41 17.22 -19.70
CA GLN A 368 -13.43 17.19 -18.23
C GLN A 368 -14.27 16.04 -17.65
N HIS A 369 -15.18 15.46 -18.44
CA HIS A 369 -16.09 14.40 -18.00
C HIS A 369 -15.57 13.00 -18.34
N LEU A 370 -14.72 12.85 -19.36
CA LEU A 370 -14.31 11.55 -19.92
C LEU A 370 -13.73 10.59 -18.88
N SER A 371 -12.84 11.07 -18.01
CA SER A 371 -12.22 10.24 -16.97
C SER A 371 -13.22 9.73 -15.93
N ARG A 372 -14.36 10.42 -15.80
CA ARG A 372 -15.39 10.16 -14.79
C ARG A 372 -16.59 9.37 -15.32
N LEU A 373 -16.75 9.21 -16.63
CA LEU A 373 -17.86 8.46 -17.24
C LEU A 373 -17.99 7.01 -16.76
N THR A 374 -16.88 6.42 -16.31
CA THR A 374 -16.84 5.06 -15.77
C THR A 374 -16.94 5.01 -14.24
N GLU A 375 -17.14 6.15 -13.57
CA GLU A 375 -17.49 6.23 -12.16
C GLU A 375 -18.96 5.81 -11.94
N ARG A 376 -19.25 5.25 -10.78
CA ARG A 376 -20.58 4.76 -10.42
C ARG A 376 -21.54 5.93 -10.24
N PHE A 377 -22.75 5.84 -10.82
CA PHE A 377 -23.79 6.88 -10.77
C PHE A 377 -23.36 8.22 -11.36
N TYR A 378 -22.26 8.28 -12.12
CA TYR A 378 -21.81 9.52 -12.74
C TYR A 378 -22.60 9.81 -14.01
N ARG A 379 -22.98 11.08 -14.19
CA ARG A 379 -23.79 11.58 -15.31
C ARG A 379 -23.34 13.01 -15.63
N VAL A 380 -23.23 13.34 -16.92
CA VAL A 380 -22.81 14.68 -17.37
C VAL A 380 -23.85 15.73 -16.99
N ASP A 381 -25.12 15.50 -17.31
CA ASP A 381 -26.25 16.37 -16.93
C ASP A 381 -27.31 15.60 -16.14
N SER A 382 -27.54 15.99 -14.88
CA SER A 382 -28.52 15.34 -13.98
C SER A 382 -29.98 15.76 -14.20
N SER A 383 -30.22 16.85 -14.94
CA SER A 383 -31.55 17.44 -15.15
C SER A 383 -32.29 16.84 -16.36
N ARG A 384 -31.65 16.77 -17.54
CA ARG A 384 -32.21 16.17 -18.77
C ARG A 384 -32.33 14.65 -18.71
N SER A 385 -31.44 14.02 -17.96
CA SER A 385 -31.29 12.56 -17.98
C SER A 385 -32.25 11.82 -17.03
N ARG A 386 -32.95 12.53 -16.12
CA ARG A 386 -34.05 11.97 -15.33
C ARG A 386 -35.23 11.52 -16.19
N GLU A 387 -35.46 12.19 -17.33
CA GLU A 387 -36.50 11.83 -18.30
C GLU A 387 -36.09 10.63 -19.18
N SER A 388 -34.79 10.40 -19.36
CA SER A 388 -34.21 9.36 -20.23
C SER A 388 -33.74 8.09 -19.48
N GLY A 389 -34.05 7.97 -18.18
CA GLY A 389 -34.00 6.69 -17.45
C GLY A 389 -32.63 6.09 -17.13
N GLY A 390 -31.51 6.69 -17.55
CA GLY A 390 -30.17 6.12 -17.31
C GLY A 390 -29.79 6.02 -15.82
N THR A 391 -29.31 4.86 -15.37
CA THR A 391 -28.92 4.61 -13.97
C THR A 391 -27.55 5.17 -13.60
N GLY A 392 -26.71 5.50 -14.60
CA GLY A 392 -25.31 5.88 -14.40
C GLY A 392 -24.41 4.73 -13.91
N LEU A 393 -24.90 3.49 -13.91
CA LEU A 393 -24.12 2.31 -13.56
C LEU A 393 -23.61 1.54 -14.79
N GLY A 394 -24.22 1.71 -15.96
CA GLY A 394 -23.91 0.93 -17.16
C GLY A 394 -22.44 0.98 -17.59
N LEU A 395 -21.84 2.17 -17.72
CA LEU A 395 -20.42 2.30 -18.08
C LEU A 395 -19.47 1.81 -16.97
N ALA A 396 -19.87 1.91 -15.71
CA ALA A 396 -19.11 1.31 -14.61
C ALA A 396 -19.12 -0.22 -14.71
N ILE A 397 -20.26 -0.82 -15.04
CA ILE A 397 -20.38 -2.27 -15.30
C ILE A 397 -19.50 -2.68 -16.48
N VAL A 398 -19.56 -1.95 -17.60
CA VAL A 398 -18.68 -2.19 -18.76
C VAL A 398 -17.20 -2.18 -18.34
N LYS A 399 -16.75 -1.13 -17.64
CA LYS A 399 -15.37 -1.03 -17.16
C LYS A 399 -14.98 -2.23 -16.32
N HIS A 400 -15.82 -2.64 -15.37
CA HIS A 400 -15.52 -3.75 -14.49
C HIS A 400 -15.52 -5.10 -15.22
N ILE A 401 -16.41 -5.32 -16.19
CA ILE A 401 -16.38 -6.52 -17.04
C ILE A 401 -15.07 -6.58 -17.83
N VAL A 402 -14.70 -5.48 -18.51
CA VAL A 402 -13.48 -5.41 -19.31
C VAL A 402 -12.24 -5.64 -18.45
N GLN A 403 -12.14 -4.97 -17.30
CA GLN A 403 -11.03 -5.15 -16.34
C GLN A 403 -10.96 -6.59 -15.81
N ARG A 404 -12.10 -7.20 -15.50
CA ARG A 404 -12.17 -8.59 -15.04
C ARG A 404 -11.72 -9.57 -16.12
N HIS A 405 -11.92 -9.23 -17.40
CA HIS A 405 -11.38 -9.97 -18.55
C HIS A 405 -9.94 -9.56 -18.94
N GLY A 406 -9.23 -8.80 -18.09
CA GLY A 406 -7.84 -8.41 -18.31
C GLY A 406 -7.64 -7.33 -19.38
N GLY A 407 -8.72 -6.63 -19.75
CA GLY A 407 -8.73 -5.56 -20.74
C GLY A 407 -8.74 -4.16 -20.15
N HIS A 408 -8.89 -3.16 -21.04
CA HIS A 408 -9.15 -1.77 -20.68
C HIS A 408 -10.20 -1.15 -21.62
N ILE A 409 -10.84 -0.08 -21.15
CA ILE A 409 -11.77 0.74 -21.92
C ILE A 409 -11.12 2.09 -22.21
N ASP A 410 -11.11 2.47 -23.48
CA ASP A 410 -10.72 3.78 -23.96
C ASP A 410 -11.95 4.53 -24.45
N ILE A 411 -12.06 5.80 -24.06
CA ILE A 411 -13.17 6.67 -24.43
C ILE A 411 -12.59 7.90 -25.09
N SER A 412 -12.97 8.16 -26.33
CA SER A 412 -12.63 9.37 -27.05
C SER A 412 -13.92 10.05 -27.49
N SER A 413 -14.02 11.36 -27.32
CA SER A 413 -15.21 12.11 -27.69
C SER A 413 -14.84 13.55 -27.96
N THR A 414 -15.52 14.14 -28.95
CA THR A 414 -15.39 15.56 -29.26
C THR A 414 -16.79 16.16 -29.23
N PRO A 415 -17.03 17.24 -28.47
CA PRO A 415 -18.33 17.91 -28.45
C PRO A 415 -18.82 18.21 -29.87
N THR A 416 -20.10 17.98 -30.13
CA THR A 416 -20.79 18.17 -31.43
C THR A 416 -20.36 17.28 -32.58
N VAL A 417 -19.42 16.35 -32.36
CA VAL A 417 -18.96 15.40 -33.38
C VAL A 417 -19.43 13.99 -33.06
N GLY A 418 -19.31 13.56 -31.80
CA GLY A 418 -19.66 12.20 -31.40
C GLY A 418 -18.73 11.61 -30.36
N SER A 419 -18.97 10.36 -30.01
CA SER A 419 -18.20 9.59 -29.03
C SER A 419 -17.82 8.21 -29.56
N SER A 420 -16.68 7.71 -29.12
CA SER A 420 -16.19 6.37 -29.41
C SER A 420 -15.78 5.70 -28.10
N PHE A 421 -16.41 4.56 -27.83
CA PHE A 421 -16.15 3.71 -26.68
C PHE A 421 -15.50 2.42 -27.17
N THR A 422 -14.21 2.25 -26.89
CA THR A 422 -13.42 1.09 -27.33
C THR A 422 -13.04 0.22 -26.13
N CYS A 423 -13.49 -1.02 -26.12
CA CYS A 423 -13.15 -2.03 -25.11
C CYS A 423 -12.18 -3.03 -25.72
N CYS A 424 -10.92 -3.03 -25.26
CA CYS A 424 -9.91 -3.97 -25.71
C CYS A 424 -9.61 -5.00 -24.62
N PHE A 425 -9.62 -6.28 -24.98
CA PHE A 425 -9.39 -7.39 -24.06
C PHE A 425 -7.96 -7.95 -24.18
N ALA A 426 -7.56 -8.79 -23.21
CA ALA A 426 -6.25 -9.42 -23.24
C ALA A 426 -6.11 -10.36 -24.46
N THR A 427 -4.97 -10.30 -25.16
CA THR A 427 -4.66 -11.18 -26.31
C THR A 427 -4.77 -12.66 -25.98
N SER A 428 -4.50 -13.06 -24.73
CA SER A 428 -4.65 -14.44 -24.27
C SER A 428 -6.09 -14.98 -24.31
N ARG A 429 -7.09 -14.09 -24.46
CA ARG A 429 -8.51 -14.45 -24.59
C ARG A 429 -8.99 -14.45 -26.03
N ALA A 430 -8.18 -14.03 -26.99
CA ALA A 430 -8.51 -14.13 -28.40
C ALA A 430 -8.32 -15.57 -28.88
N VAL A 431 -9.36 -16.14 -29.48
CA VAL A 431 -9.30 -17.43 -30.16
C VAL A 431 -9.93 -17.32 -31.53
N GLU A 432 -9.51 -18.18 -32.46
CA GLU A 432 -10.23 -18.31 -33.72
C GLU A 432 -11.56 -19.03 -33.46
N CYS A 433 -12.64 -18.50 -34.01
CA CYS A 433 -13.91 -19.20 -34.01
C CYS A 433 -13.75 -20.49 -34.81
N VAL A 434 -13.82 -21.64 -34.15
CA VAL A 434 -13.86 -22.94 -34.82
C VAL A 434 -15.21 -23.03 -35.52
N GLY A 435 -15.19 -23.15 -36.85
CA GLY A 435 -16.41 -23.30 -37.63
C GLY A 435 -17.19 -24.55 -37.21
N ASP A 436 -18.43 -24.31 -36.79
CA ASP A 436 -19.62 -25.16 -36.75
C ASP A 436 -20.30 -25.18 -35.37
N GLU A 437 -21.11 -24.15 -35.09
CA GLU A 437 -22.52 -24.37 -34.73
C GLU A 437 -23.36 -23.33 -35.50
N VAL A 438 -24.01 -23.86 -36.54
CA VAL A 438 -25.03 -23.26 -37.42
C VAL A 438 -26.30 -22.94 -36.65
#